data_AF-A0A090MZH7-F1
#
_entry.id   AF-A0A090MZH7-F1
#
_cell.length_a   1.000
_cell.length_b   1.000
_cell.length_c   1.000
_cell.angle_alpha   90.00
_cell.angle_beta   90.00
_cell.angle_gamma   90.00
#
_symmetry.space_group_name_H-M   'P 1'
#
loop_
_entity.id
_entity.type
_entity.pdbx_description
1 polymer ?
#
loop_
_entity_poly.entity_id
_entity_poly.type
_entity_poly.pdbx_seq_one_letter_code
_entity_poly.pdbx_strand_id
1 'polypeptide(L)'
;MSESVASYHIPSKDGKLSGGGFSPLSKSYNKSNTMSKIFPTNEFDSQKVKRKLDERIAIWTLISLFGAAVVLIIYGTIHGTVHEPLKYYSEMAQDNLLRSGKFNQTIFQHPNGTIKSIVKTINVDKNDLTPQFLKNFLDNLNGLHTCILNLIAFNIISFAILIALHIIYTFATSHNGTIKVIYRLVIALLLICLLFQAGAAIFYLIPKASNISNDCDFLLEKSKPSFNLVKKQLEDEIICKFGLDEITIQLGRIDSCLPKIKNKLFSSFAGFLILLFSLTSFILILLTALWDTWLKDQLFVKKGRKFFKKLLESN
;
A
#
# COMPACT_ATOMS: atom_id res chain seq x y z
N MET A 1 26.21 -65.55 24.57
CA MET A 1 26.17 -64.83 23.27
C MET A 1 25.63 -65.82 22.25
N SER A 2 24.42 -65.74 21.72
CA SER A 2 23.53 -64.62 21.43
C SER A 2 22.08 -65.01 21.79
N GLU A 3 21.36 -64.09 22.44
CA GLU A 3 19.92 -64.25 22.68
C GLU A 3 19.17 -64.02 21.37
N SER A 4 18.45 -65.04 20.91
CA SER A 4 17.43 -64.89 19.88
C SER A 4 16.08 -64.76 20.58
N VAL A 5 15.46 -63.58 20.47
CA VAL A 5 14.10 -63.31 20.95
C VAL A 5 13.13 -63.94 19.96
N ALA A 6 13.05 -65.27 20.01
CA ALA A 6 12.04 -66.08 19.35
C ALA A 6 11.20 -66.77 20.44
N SER A 7 10.48 -65.99 21.23
CA SER A 7 9.35 -66.49 22.01
C SER A 7 8.44 -65.34 22.34
N TYR A 8 7.21 -65.40 21.81
CA TYR A 8 5.95 -64.91 22.36
C TYR A 8 5.00 -64.71 21.18
N HIS A 9 4.16 -65.72 20.90
CA HIS A 9 2.77 -65.55 20.45
C HIS A 9 2.06 -66.90 20.50
N ILE A 10 1.28 -67.12 21.57
CA ILE A 10 0.15 -68.06 21.60
C ILE A 10 -1.11 -67.19 21.60
N PRO A 11 -2.12 -67.46 20.74
CA PRO A 11 -3.24 -66.55 20.52
C PRO A 11 -4.38 -66.82 21.50
N SER A 12 -5.02 -65.76 22.00
CA SER A 12 -6.34 -65.85 22.61
C SER A 12 -7.29 -64.85 21.95
N LYS A 13 -8.50 -65.35 21.74
CA LYS A 13 -9.66 -64.71 21.13
C LYS A 13 -9.96 -63.36 21.81
N ASP A 14 -10.34 -62.40 20.98
CA ASP A 14 -10.79 -61.05 21.34
C ASP A 14 -9.71 -60.09 21.89
N GLY A 15 -8.84 -59.65 20.98
CA GLY A 15 -7.95 -58.50 21.18
C GLY A 15 -7.40 -57.98 19.86
N LYS A 16 -7.89 -56.83 19.39
CA LYS A 16 -7.22 -56.07 18.31
C LYS A 16 -5.93 -55.47 18.88
N LEU A 17 -4.82 -56.17 18.68
CA LEU A 17 -3.49 -55.62 18.88
C LEU A 17 -3.08 -54.81 17.64
N SER A 18 -3.02 -53.49 17.87
CA SER A 18 -2.30 -52.51 17.07
C SER A 18 -0.81 -52.77 17.23
N GLY A 19 -0.11 -53.12 16.15
CA GLY A 19 1.33 -53.33 16.19
C GLY A 19 1.85 -54.13 15.00
N GLY A 20 2.53 -53.41 14.10
CA GLY A 20 3.44 -53.87 13.04
C GLY A 20 3.42 -55.34 12.62
N GLY A 21 2.77 -55.63 11.49
CA GLY A 21 2.93 -56.88 10.75
C GLY A 21 2.72 -56.65 9.27
N PHE A 22 3.71 -57.02 8.46
CA PHE A 22 3.65 -56.97 7.00
C PHE A 22 2.51 -57.86 6.49
N SER A 23 1.50 -57.27 5.85
CA SER A 23 0.50 -58.04 5.10
C SER A 23 1.18 -58.72 3.91
N PRO A 24 1.07 -60.06 3.75
CA PRO A 24 1.62 -60.74 2.59
C PRO A 24 0.88 -60.29 1.33
N LEU A 25 1.63 -60.00 0.27
CA LEU A 25 1.11 -59.65 -1.04
C LEU A 25 0.05 -60.65 -1.52
N SER A 26 -1.14 -60.16 -1.84
CA SER A 26 -2.02 -60.86 -2.77
C SER A 26 -1.28 -60.94 -4.11
N LYS A 27 -0.94 -62.14 -4.56
CA LYS A 27 -0.45 -62.42 -5.92
C LYS A 27 -1.57 -62.11 -6.92
N SER A 28 -1.75 -60.83 -7.23
CA SER A 28 -2.49 -60.40 -8.41
C SER A 28 -1.46 -60.19 -9.52
N TYR A 29 -1.56 -61.05 -10.53
CA TYR A 29 -0.76 -61.05 -11.75
C TYR A 29 -1.18 -59.87 -12.62
N ASN A 30 -0.88 -58.64 -12.18
CA ASN A 30 -0.96 -57.45 -13.01
C ASN A 30 0.22 -56.55 -12.64
N LYS A 31 1.08 -56.38 -13.64
CA LYS A 31 2.27 -55.54 -13.68
C LYS A 31 1.90 -54.13 -13.17
N SER A 32 2.19 -53.83 -11.91
CA SER A 32 2.01 -52.49 -11.35
C SER A 32 3.24 -52.11 -10.54
N ASN A 33 3.75 -50.91 -10.79
CA ASN A 33 4.94 -50.31 -10.22
C ASN A 33 4.78 -50.10 -8.70
N THR A 34 5.04 -51.14 -7.92
CA THR A 34 5.02 -51.13 -6.45
C THR A 34 6.31 -50.59 -5.82
N MET A 35 7.07 -49.73 -6.51
CA MET A 35 8.13 -48.91 -5.89
C MET A 35 7.75 -47.43 -5.73
N SER A 36 6.57 -47.03 -6.22
CA SER A 36 6.05 -45.66 -6.09
C SER A 36 5.41 -45.34 -4.72
N LYS A 37 5.21 -46.36 -3.87
CA LYS A 37 4.51 -46.22 -2.58
C LYS A 37 5.40 -46.11 -1.34
N ILE A 38 6.69 -46.45 -1.43
CA ILE A 38 7.60 -46.49 -0.25
C ILE A 38 8.45 -45.22 -0.13
N PHE A 39 8.68 -44.53 -1.24
CA PHE A 39 9.24 -43.19 -1.25
C PHE A 39 8.31 -42.33 -2.08
N PRO A 40 7.89 -41.13 -1.61
CA PRO A 40 7.19 -40.21 -2.47
C PRO A 40 8.16 -39.90 -3.61
N THR A 41 7.94 -40.52 -4.76
CA THR A 41 8.51 -40.07 -6.01
C THR A 41 8.03 -38.64 -6.12
N ASN A 42 8.91 -37.69 -5.80
CA ASN A 42 8.74 -36.28 -6.09
C ASN A 42 8.73 -36.15 -7.61
N GLU A 43 7.67 -36.64 -8.27
CA GLU A 43 7.20 -35.96 -9.46
C GLU A 43 7.01 -34.52 -9.02
N PHE A 44 7.84 -33.66 -9.59
CA PHE A 44 7.82 -32.24 -9.32
C PHE A 44 6.44 -31.74 -9.77
N ASP A 45 5.47 -31.76 -8.85
CA ASP A 45 4.10 -31.39 -9.15
C ASP A 45 4.05 -29.88 -9.37
N SER A 46 4.32 -29.51 -10.62
CA SER A 46 4.39 -28.13 -11.08
C SER A 46 3.09 -27.38 -10.80
N GLN A 47 1.96 -28.09 -10.66
CA GLN A 47 0.68 -27.49 -10.33
C GLN A 47 0.62 -27.08 -8.86
N LYS A 48 1.11 -27.94 -7.95
CA LYS A 48 1.20 -27.63 -6.51
C LYS A 48 2.17 -26.49 -6.21
N VAL A 49 3.30 -26.42 -6.93
CA VAL A 49 4.26 -25.31 -6.82
C VAL A 49 3.66 -23.99 -7.33
N LYS A 50 3.01 -24.01 -8.52
CA LYS A 50 2.32 -22.84 -9.06
C LYS A 50 1.20 -22.33 -8.15
N ARG A 51 0.45 -23.23 -7.50
CA ARG A 51 -0.61 -22.86 -6.56
C ARG A 51 -0.06 -22.14 -5.33
N LYS A 52 1.01 -22.65 -4.73
CA LYS A 52 1.68 -22.00 -3.58
C LYS A 52 2.26 -20.63 -3.95
N LEU A 53 2.71 -20.45 -5.19
CA LEU A 53 3.19 -19.16 -5.67
C LEU A 53 2.04 -18.17 -5.83
N ASP A 54 0.94 -18.55 -6.49
CA ASP A 54 -0.26 -17.70 -6.65
C ASP A 54 -0.84 -17.24 -5.29
N GLU A 55 -0.84 -18.15 -4.31
CA GLU A 55 -1.31 -17.87 -2.94
C GLU A 55 -0.41 -16.84 -2.23
N ARG A 56 0.92 -17.01 -2.32
CA ARG A 56 1.89 -16.05 -1.76
C ARG A 56 1.78 -14.68 -2.40
N ILE A 57 1.68 -14.60 -3.73
CA ILE A 57 1.53 -13.33 -4.45
C ILE A 57 0.30 -12.58 -3.92
N ALA A 58 -0.84 -13.27 -3.81
CA ALA A 58 -2.06 -12.65 -3.31
C ALA A 58 -1.94 -12.16 -1.85
N ILE A 59 -1.31 -12.94 -0.98
CA ILE A 59 -1.07 -12.54 0.41
C ILE A 59 -0.19 -11.28 0.46
N TRP A 60 0.87 -11.21 -0.35
CA TRP A 60 1.72 -10.01 -0.41
C TRP A 60 1.00 -8.79 -0.97
N THR A 61 0.10 -8.98 -1.94
CA THR A 61 -0.77 -7.91 -2.44
C THR A 61 -1.77 -7.45 -1.38
N LEU A 62 -2.37 -8.37 -0.62
CA LEU A 62 -3.27 -8.04 0.50
C LEU A 62 -2.57 -7.23 1.59
N ILE A 63 -1.37 -7.65 2.00
CA ILE A 63 -0.58 -6.94 3.01
C ILE A 63 -0.23 -5.53 2.55
N SER A 64 0.14 -5.36 1.27
CA SER A 64 0.43 -4.05 0.68
C SER A 64 -0.80 -3.13 0.68
N LEU A 65 -1.95 -3.62 0.18
CA LEU A 65 -3.20 -2.86 0.15
C LEU A 65 -3.65 -2.46 1.56
N PHE A 66 -3.57 -3.39 2.51
CA PHE A 66 -3.92 -3.12 3.89
C PHE A 66 -3.00 -2.09 4.53
N GLY A 67 -1.68 -2.26 4.40
CA GLY A 67 -0.69 -1.32 4.94
C GLY A 67 -0.84 0.09 4.36
N ALA A 68 -1.02 0.19 3.04
CA ALA A 68 -1.28 1.47 2.39
C ALA A 68 -2.60 2.10 2.87
N ALA A 69 -3.69 1.32 3.00
CA ALA A 69 -4.97 1.80 3.52
C ALA A 69 -4.83 2.37 4.94
N VAL A 70 -4.15 1.66 5.84
CA VAL A 70 -3.96 2.10 7.24
C VAL A 70 -3.21 3.43 7.29
N VAL A 71 -2.09 3.55 6.57
CA VAL A 71 -1.32 4.80 6.49
C VAL A 71 -2.18 5.93 5.95
N LEU A 72 -2.89 5.69 4.85
CA LEU A 72 -3.74 6.69 4.22
C LEU A 72 -4.90 7.14 5.13
N ILE A 73 -5.53 6.22 5.88
CA ILE A 73 -6.61 6.56 6.82
C ILE A 73 -6.05 7.41 7.96
N ILE A 74 -4.92 7.03 8.56
CA ILE A 74 -4.35 7.77 9.68
C ILE A 74 -3.92 9.18 9.22
N TYR A 75 -3.10 9.28 8.18
CA TYR A 75 -2.61 10.58 7.73
C TYR A 75 -3.68 11.41 7.01
N GLY A 76 -4.64 10.76 6.35
CA GLY A 76 -5.75 11.42 5.68
C GLY A 76 -6.76 12.01 6.65
N THR A 77 -7.08 11.29 7.74
CA THR A 77 -7.95 11.84 8.81
C THR A 77 -7.29 13.01 9.51
N ILE A 78 -6.00 12.90 9.86
CA ILE A 78 -5.25 14.02 10.45
C ILE A 78 -5.21 15.22 9.49
N HIS A 79 -4.92 15.00 8.20
CA HIS A 79 -4.95 16.05 7.18
C HIS A 79 -6.32 16.74 7.08
N GLY A 80 -7.41 15.96 7.12
CA GLY A 80 -8.78 16.48 7.12
C GLY A 80 -9.06 17.46 8.26
N THR A 81 -8.46 17.28 9.44
CA THR A 81 -8.69 18.19 10.58
C THR A 81 -8.19 19.61 10.37
N VAL A 82 -7.21 19.82 9.50
CA VAL A 82 -6.63 21.15 9.20
C VAL A 82 -6.99 21.64 7.81
N HIS A 83 -7.36 20.72 6.91
CA HIS A 83 -7.76 21.04 5.55
C HIS A 83 -8.91 22.07 5.50
N GLU A 84 -10.02 21.82 6.20
CA GLU A 84 -11.19 22.73 6.15
C GLU A 84 -10.90 24.11 6.78
N PRO A 85 -10.31 24.22 7.99
CA PRO A 85 -9.91 25.52 8.56
C PRO A 85 -8.99 26.33 7.63
N LEU A 86 -8.01 25.66 7.02
CA LEU A 86 -7.03 26.30 6.16
C LEU A 86 -7.63 26.73 4.82
N LYS A 87 -8.53 25.90 4.26
CA LYS A 87 -9.31 26.22 3.08
C LYS A 87 -10.19 27.44 3.32
N TYR A 88 -10.94 27.46 4.44
CA TYR A 88 -11.77 28.59 4.82
C TYR A 88 -10.95 29.88 4.97
N TYR A 89 -9.79 29.81 5.65
CA TYR A 89 -8.89 30.96 5.75
C TYR A 89 -8.45 31.47 4.38
N SER A 90 -8.04 30.57 3.48
CA SER A 90 -7.59 30.93 2.14
C SER A 90 -8.72 31.50 1.28
N GLU A 91 -9.93 30.94 1.33
CA GLU A 91 -11.09 31.47 0.61
C GLU A 91 -11.45 32.88 1.10
N MET A 92 -11.50 33.09 2.42
CA MET A 92 -11.76 34.42 3.00
C MET A 92 -10.66 35.44 2.68
N ALA A 93 -9.39 35.01 2.70
CA ALA A 93 -8.28 35.85 2.30
C ALA A 93 -8.39 36.23 0.81
N GLN A 94 -8.79 35.30 -0.06
CA GLN A 94 -8.99 35.56 -1.48
C GLN A 94 -10.11 36.56 -1.72
N ASP A 95 -11.27 36.36 -1.08
CA ASP A 95 -12.43 37.25 -1.19
C ASP A 95 -12.11 38.67 -0.70
N ASN A 96 -11.41 38.79 0.43
CA ASN A 96 -11.01 40.09 0.96
C ASN A 96 -10.01 40.81 0.04
N LEU A 97 -9.07 40.08 -0.58
CA LEU A 97 -8.16 40.67 -1.57
C LEU A 97 -8.90 41.17 -2.81
N LEU A 98 -9.86 40.39 -3.33
CA LEU A 98 -10.66 40.79 -4.48
C LEU A 98 -11.55 42.00 -4.17
N ARG A 99 -12.15 42.05 -2.97
CA ARG A 99 -12.97 43.19 -2.52
C ARG A 99 -12.16 44.45 -2.22
N SER A 100 -10.87 44.33 -1.90
CA SER A 100 -10.00 45.47 -1.58
C SER A 100 -9.75 46.44 -2.75
N GLY A 101 -10.15 46.07 -3.99
CA GLY A 101 -9.99 46.90 -5.18
C GLY A 101 -8.53 47.06 -5.65
N LYS A 102 -7.55 46.45 -4.96
CA LYS A 102 -6.12 46.50 -5.32
C LYS A 102 -5.78 45.65 -6.55
N PHE A 103 -6.66 44.75 -6.97
CA PHE A 103 -6.44 43.85 -8.09
C PHE A 103 -7.55 44.01 -9.13
N ASN A 104 -7.21 44.56 -10.30
CA ASN A 104 -8.13 44.63 -11.43
C ASN A 104 -8.14 43.28 -12.17
N GLN A 105 -9.28 42.59 -12.14
CA GLN A 105 -9.54 41.45 -13.02
C GLN A 105 -9.81 41.98 -14.43
N THR A 106 -8.87 41.76 -15.37
CA THR A 106 -9.17 41.98 -16.79
C THR A 106 -9.66 40.68 -17.39
N ILE A 107 -10.94 40.64 -17.73
CA ILE A 107 -11.57 39.51 -18.38
C ILE A 107 -11.30 39.63 -19.88
N PHE A 108 -10.48 38.74 -20.44
CA PHE A 108 -10.32 38.63 -21.88
C PHE A 108 -11.25 37.54 -22.39
N GLN A 109 -12.28 37.93 -23.12
CA GLN A 109 -13.05 37.00 -23.95
C GLN A 109 -12.29 36.79 -25.26
N HIS A 110 -11.82 35.57 -25.49
CA HIS A 110 -11.36 35.18 -26.81
C HIS A 110 -12.58 35.02 -27.74
N PRO A 111 -12.44 35.27 -29.05
CA PRO A 111 -13.51 35.11 -30.03
C PRO A 111 -14.08 33.68 -30.11
N ASN A 112 -13.41 32.70 -29.49
CA ASN A 112 -13.84 31.30 -29.39
C ASN A 112 -14.72 31.01 -28.15
N GLY A 113 -15.19 32.04 -27.43
CA GLY A 113 -16.07 31.89 -26.25
C GLY A 113 -15.39 31.46 -24.95
N THR A 114 -14.06 31.28 -24.96
CA THR A 114 -13.29 30.98 -23.75
C THR A 114 -12.98 32.27 -22.98
N ILE A 115 -13.47 32.33 -21.74
CA ILE A 115 -13.21 33.44 -20.81
C ILE A 115 -11.88 33.15 -20.10
N LYS A 116 -10.85 33.95 -20.39
CA LYS A 116 -9.56 33.91 -19.66
C LYS A 116 -9.44 35.17 -18.82
N SER A 117 -9.68 35.05 -17.52
CA SER A 117 -9.42 36.14 -16.58
C SER A 117 -7.92 36.26 -16.35
N ILE A 118 -7.32 37.36 -16.80
CA ILE A 118 -5.92 37.69 -16.50
C ILE A 118 -5.97 38.76 -15.41
N VAL A 119 -5.45 38.45 -14.23
CA VAL A 119 -5.26 39.44 -13.16
C VAL A 119 -3.98 40.21 -13.51
N LYS A 120 -4.12 41.44 -14.03
CA LYS A 120 -2.97 42.32 -14.28
C LYS A 120 -2.56 42.96 -12.96
N THR A 121 -1.41 42.56 -12.44
CA THR A 121 -0.84 43.13 -11.21
C THR A 121 0.01 44.36 -11.53
N ILE A 122 -0.27 45.47 -10.85
CA ILE A 122 0.54 46.70 -10.88
C ILE A 122 1.55 46.56 -9.72
N ASN A 123 2.85 46.44 -10.01
CA ASN A 123 3.98 46.36 -9.07
C ASN A 123 3.71 45.57 -7.76
N VAL A 124 3.93 44.25 -7.80
CA VAL A 124 3.78 43.35 -6.64
C VAL A 124 5.11 43.24 -5.93
N ASP A 125 5.17 43.62 -4.65
CA ASP A 125 6.33 43.31 -3.82
C ASP A 125 6.42 41.77 -3.63
N LYS A 126 7.62 41.22 -3.45
CA LYS A 126 7.83 39.76 -3.30
C LYS A 126 7.01 39.14 -2.15
N ASN A 127 6.62 39.96 -1.17
CA ASN A 127 5.86 39.57 0.00
C ASN A 127 4.35 39.81 -0.12
N ASP A 128 3.88 40.37 -1.24
CA ASP A 128 2.46 40.64 -1.43
C ASP A 128 1.70 39.37 -1.80
N LEU A 129 0.59 39.17 -1.09
CA LEU A 129 -0.30 38.05 -1.30
C LEU A 129 -1.16 38.30 -2.55
N THR A 130 -1.04 37.43 -3.56
CA THR A 130 -1.78 37.57 -4.81
C THR A 130 -2.97 36.61 -4.91
N PRO A 131 -4.09 37.01 -5.53
CA PRO A 131 -5.24 36.11 -5.75
C PRO A 131 -4.86 34.84 -6.53
N GLN A 132 -3.88 34.93 -7.43
CA GLN A 132 -3.38 33.79 -8.19
C GLN A 132 -2.63 32.78 -7.32
N PHE A 133 -1.84 33.26 -6.35
CA PHE A 133 -1.18 32.39 -5.37
C PHE A 133 -2.21 31.63 -4.53
N LEU A 134 -3.23 32.31 -3.99
CA LEU A 134 -4.27 31.63 -3.19
C LEU A 134 -5.06 30.62 -4.01
N LYS A 135 -5.39 30.94 -5.26
CA LYS A 135 -6.05 29.99 -6.15
C LYS A 135 -5.22 28.73 -6.34
N ASN A 136 -3.92 28.89 -6.66
CA ASN A 136 -3.02 27.75 -6.82
C ASN A 136 -2.87 26.94 -5.52
N PHE A 137 -2.80 27.63 -4.37
CA PHE A 137 -2.76 26.99 -3.06
C PHE A 137 -4.02 26.16 -2.78
N LEU A 138 -5.20 26.75 -2.98
CA LEU A 138 -6.50 26.07 -2.82
C LEU A 138 -6.63 24.87 -3.76
N ASP A 139 -6.26 25.03 -5.03
CA ASP A 139 -6.27 23.96 -6.03
C ASP A 139 -5.33 22.81 -5.62
N ASN A 140 -4.17 23.14 -5.03
CA ASN A 140 -3.24 22.15 -4.50
C ASN A 140 -3.77 21.45 -3.25
N LEU A 141 -4.33 22.20 -2.31
CA LEU A 141 -4.89 21.70 -1.07
C LEU A 141 -6.07 20.75 -1.33
N ASN A 142 -7.02 21.16 -2.17
CA ASN A 142 -8.18 20.37 -2.56
C ASN A 142 -7.80 19.16 -3.42
N GLY A 143 -6.87 19.35 -4.36
CA GLY A 143 -6.36 18.26 -5.18
C GLY A 143 -5.67 17.18 -4.35
N LEU A 144 -4.88 17.58 -3.35
CA LEU A 144 -4.24 16.65 -2.42
C LEU A 144 -5.27 15.90 -1.56
N HIS A 145 -6.22 16.62 -0.96
CA HIS A 145 -7.29 16.02 -0.16
C HIS A 145 -8.11 15.00 -0.95
N THR A 146 -8.53 15.36 -2.16
CA THR A 146 -9.30 14.49 -3.06
C THR A 146 -8.48 13.26 -3.47
N CYS A 147 -7.20 13.43 -3.78
CA CYS A 147 -6.30 12.32 -4.11
C CYS A 147 -6.16 11.33 -2.96
N ILE A 148 -5.99 11.83 -1.72
CA ILE A 148 -5.91 10.99 -0.52
C ILE A 148 -7.19 10.18 -0.34
N LEU A 149 -8.37 10.81 -0.42
CA LEU A 149 -9.65 10.10 -0.28
C LEU A 149 -9.86 9.03 -1.37
N ASN A 150 -9.52 9.34 -2.63
CA ASN A 150 -9.61 8.39 -3.72
C ASN A 150 -8.67 7.19 -3.51
N LEU A 151 -7.46 7.44 -3.00
CA LEU A 151 -6.51 6.38 -2.66
C LEU A 151 -7.00 5.52 -1.48
N ILE A 152 -7.61 6.12 -0.46
CA ILE A 152 -8.23 5.38 0.65
C ILE A 152 -9.31 4.44 0.08
N ALA A 153 -10.24 4.98 -0.70
CA ALA A 153 -11.33 4.22 -1.29
C ALA A 153 -10.80 3.09 -2.18
N PHE A 154 -9.83 3.39 -3.04
CA PHE A 154 -9.18 2.42 -3.92
C PHE A 154 -8.57 1.26 -3.12
N ASN A 155 -7.80 1.53 -2.07
CA ASN A 155 -7.14 0.46 -1.29
C ASN A 155 -8.17 -0.40 -0.53
N ILE A 156 -9.20 0.21 0.07
CA ILE A 156 -10.26 -0.52 0.80
C ILE A 156 -11.05 -1.42 -0.16
N ILE A 157 -11.51 -0.88 -1.28
CA ILE A 157 -12.30 -1.62 -2.27
C ILE A 157 -11.46 -2.76 -2.86
N SER A 158 -10.22 -2.48 -3.24
CA SER A 158 -9.30 -3.48 -3.79
C SER A 158 -9.00 -4.59 -2.80
N PHE A 159 -8.81 -4.24 -1.52
CA PHE A 159 -8.60 -5.21 -0.45
C PHE A 159 -9.82 -6.12 -0.27
N ALA A 160 -11.03 -5.54 -0.21
CA ALA A 160 -12.28 -6.27 -0.07
C ALA A 160 -12.55 -7.22 -1.26
N ILE A 161 -12.27 -6.79 -2.49
CA ILE A 161 -12.39 -7.63 -3.69
C ILE A 161 -11.39 -8.79 -3.63
N LEU A 162 -10.12 -8.50 -3.32
CA LEU A 162 -9.07 -9.51 -3.32
C LEU A 162 -9.28 -10.56 -2.22
N ILE A 163 -9.70 -10.16 -1.01
CA ILE A 163 -9.95 -11.10 0.08
C ILE A 163 -11.14 -12.02 -0.25
N ALA A 164 -12.23 -11.47 -0.80
CA ALA A 164 -13.39 -12.26 -1.21
C ALA A 164 -13.01 -13.29 -2.28
N LEU A 165 -12.26 -12.87 -3.30
CA LEU A 165 -11.77 -13.78 -4.35
C LEU A 165 -10.78 -14.82 -3.81
N HIS A 166 -9.94 -14.45 -2.85
CA HIS A 166 -8.99 -15.37 -2.24
C HIS A 166 -9.70 -16.48 -1.44
N ILE A 167 -10.74 -16.13 -0.69
CA ILE A 167 -11.60 -17.08 0.03
C ILE A 167 -12.27 -18.03 -0.97
N ILE A 168 -12.92 -17.50 -2.02
CA ILE A 168 -13.57 -18.32 -3.05
C ILE A 168 -12.58 -19.29 -3.70
N TYR A 169 -11.39 -18.81 -4.07
CA TYR A 169 -10.35 -19.65 -4.69
C TYR A 169 -9.84 -20.76 -3.76
N THR A 170 -9.76 -20.50 -2.46
CA THR A 170 -9.24 -21.44 -1.46
C THR A 170 -10.25 -22.54 -1.14
N PHE A 171 -11.54 -22.19 -1.04
CA PHE A 171 -12.61 -23.13 -0.68
C PHE A 171 -13.27 -23.82 -1.87
N ALA A 172 -13.00 -23.41 -3.11
CA ALA A 172 -13.51 -24.08 -4.30
C ALA A 172 -12.96 -25.53 -4.41
N THR A 173 -13.83 -26.51 -4.15
CA THR A 173 -13.54 -27.95 -4.13
C THR A 173 -13.23 -28.53 -5.51
N SER A 174 -13.72 -27.90 -6.59
CA SER A 174 -13.22 -28.12 -7.95
C SER A 174 -12.50 -26.85 -8.41
N HIS A 175 -11.19 -26.92 -8.62
CA HIS A 175 -10.43 -25.83 -9.23
C HIS A 175 -10.80 -25.73 -10.72
N ASN A 176 -12.01 -25.25 -11.03
CA ASN A 176 -12.45 -24.99 -12.39
C ASN A 176 -11.46 -24.00 -13.04
N GLY A 177 -10.99 -24.32 -14.24
CA GLY A 177 -9.96 -23.53 -14.93
C GLY A 177 -10.31 -22.04 -15.03
N THR A 178 -11.59 -21.71 -15.22
CA THR A 178 -12.10 -20.34 -15.33
C THR A 178 -11.88 -19.50 -14.07
N ILE A 179 -12.18 -20.04 -12.88
CA ILE A 179 -12.02 -19.32 -11.60
C ILE A 179 -10.55 -18.97 -11.37
N LYS A 180 -9.65 -19.91 -11.70
CA LYS A 180 -8.20 -19.71 -11.59
C LYS A 180 -7.69 -18.61 -12.52
N VAL A 181 -8.22 -18.53 -13.74
CA VAL A 181 -7.85 -17.47 -14.70
C VAL A 181 -8.31 -16.11 -14.19
N ILE A 182 -9.57 -16.00 -13.75
CA ILE A 182 -10.13 -14.74 -13.21
C ILE A 182 -9.32 -14.27 -11.99
N TYR A 183 -9.04 -15.18 -11.05
CA TYR A 183 -8.26 -14.86 -9.85
C TYR A 183 -6.87 -14.28 -10.18
N ARG A 184 -6.16 -14.90 -11.13
CA ARG A 184 -4.84 -14.41 -11.58
C ARG A 184 -4.94 -13.08 -12.33
N LEU A 185 -5.97 -12.89 -13.15
CA LEU A 185 -6.20 -11.64 -13.87
C LEU A 185 -6.45 -10.48 -12.90
N VAL A 186 -7.26 -10.71 -11.86
CA VAL A 186 -7.53 -9.69 -10.84
C VAL A 186 -6.25 -9.34 -10.07
N ILE A 187 -5.45 -10.33 -9.66
CA ILE A 187 -4.16 -10.07 -9.01
C ILE A 187 -3.24 -9.25 -9.92
N ALA A 188 -3.12 -9.62 -11.19
CA ALA A 188 -2.29 -8.89 -12.15
C ALA A 188 -2.78 -7.44 -12.32
N LEU A 189 -4.09 -7.23 -12.42
CA LEU A 189 -4.69 -5.89 -12.48
C LEU A 189 -4.38 -5.07 -11.22
N LEU A 190 -4.55 -5.66 -10.03
CA LEU A 190 -4.26 -4.99 -8.77
C LEU A 190 -2.78 -4.64 -8.61
N LEU A 191 -1.87 -5.50 -9.08
CA LEU A 191 -0.45 -5.17 -9.13
C LEU A 191 -0.19 -3.96 -10.04
N ILE A 192 -0.79 -3.91 -11.24
CA ILE A 192 -0.67 -2.74 -12.12
C ILE A 192 -1.20 -1.47 -11.42
N CYS A 193 -2.34 -1.57 -10.73
CA CYS A 193 -2.87 -0.45 -9.97
C CYS A 193 -1.96 -0.02 -8.81
N LEU A 194 -1.27 -0.95 -8.14
CA LEU A 194 -0.27 -0.63 -7.12
C LEU A 194 0.95 0.10 -7.71
N LEU A 195 1.38 -0.23 -8.94
CA LEU A 195 2.40 0.56 -9.65
C LEU A 195 1.91 1.97 -9.97
N PHE A 196 0.66 2.09 -10.40
CA PHE A 196 0.07 3.41 -10.63
C PHE A 196 0.00 4.22 -9.34
N GLN A 197 -0.38 3.61 -8.22
CA GLN A 197 -0.34 4.23 -6.89
C GLN A 197 1.07 4.67 -6.48
N ALA A 198 2.09 3.84 -6.74
CA ALA A 198 3.49 4.23 -6.51
C ALA A 198 3.89 5.44 -7.37
N GLY A 199 3.46 5.48 -8.64
CA GLY A 199 3.64 6.64 -9.51
C GLY A 199 2.95 7.89 -8.98
N ALA A 200 1.71 7.77 -8.53
CA ALA A 200 0.97 8.88 -7.89
C ALA A 200 1.68 9.35 -6.61
N ALA A 201 2.27 8.45 -5.83
CA ALA A 201 3.05 8.81 -4.65
C ALA A 201 4.27 9.69 -5.01
N ILE A 202 5.05 9.26 -6.01
CA ILE A 202 6.28 9.96 -6.44
C ILE A 202 5.99 11.29 -7.12
N PHE A 203 5.08 11.30 -8.10
CA PHE A 203 4.90 12.46 -8.97
C PHE A 203 3.86 13.45 -8.46
N TYR A 204 2.96 13.03 -7.56
CA TYR A 204 1.86 13.88 -7.10
C TYR A 204 1.89 14.11 -5.58
N LEU A 205 1.77 13.06 -4.76
CA LEU A 205 1.62 13.20 -3.30
C LEU A 205 2.84 13.87 -2.67
N ILE A 206 4.05 13.33 -2.89
CA ILE A 206 5.28 13.83 -2.25
C ILE A 206 5.57 15.29 -2.65
N PRO A 207 5.58 15.66 -3.95
CA PRO A 207 5.84 17.04 -4.35
C PRO A 207 4.76 18.01 -3.86
N LYS A 208 3.47 17.66 -3.96
CA LYS A 208 2.39 18.54 -3.50
C LYS A 208 2.40 18.74 -1.99
N ALA A 209 2.64 17.68 -1.22
CA ALA A 209 2.76 17.76 0.24
C ALA A 209 3.87 18.74 0.66
N SER A 210 5.04 18.63 0.03
CA SER A 210 6.17 19.52 0.26
C SER A 210 5.85 20.97 -0.10
N ASN A 211 5.25 21.20 -1.27
CA ASN A 211 4.91 22.55 -1.73
C ASN A 211 3.89 23.23 -0.81
N ILE A 212 2.81 22.55 -0.43
CA ILE A 212 1.79 23.14 0.45
C ILE A 212 2.39 23.48 1.82
N SER A 213 3.25 22.62 2.36
CA SER A 213 3.97 22.90 3.61
C SER A 213 4.79 24.20 3.53
N ASN A 214 5.46 24.45 2.40
CA ASN A 214 6.23 25.69 2.18
C ASN A 214 5.32 26.90 1.92
N ASP A 215 4.22 26.70 1.18
CA ASP A 215 3.25 27.75 0.89
C ASP A 215 2.53 28.23 2.15
N CYS A 216 2.32 27.35 3.14
CA CYS A 216 1.80 27.70 4.47
C CYS A 216 2.69 28.71 5.20
N ASP A 217 4.03 28.57 5.11
CA ASP A 217 4.96 29.51 5.74
C ASP A 217 4.82 30.91 5.12
N PHE A 218 4.68 30.98 3.79
CA PHE A 218 4.44 32.25 3.11
C PHE A 218 3.08 32.83 3.49
N LEU A 219 2.01 32.03 3.38
CA LEU A 219 0.63 32.48 3.57
C LEU A 219 0.35 32.99 4.99
N LEU A 220 0.82 32.27 6.02
CA LEU A 220 0.43 32.52 7.41
C LEU A 220 1.36 33.49 8.15
N GLU A 221 2.61 33.62 7.72
CA GLU A 221 3.63 34.40 8.43
C GLU A 221 4.20 35.55 7.61
N LYS A 222 4.54 35.33 6.34
CA LYS A 222 5.30 36.31 5.54
C LYS A 222 4.42 37.24 4.69
N SER A 223 3.25 36.78 4.30
CA SER A 223 2.43 37.46 3.30
C SER A 223 1.75 38.73 3.84
N LYS A 224 1.65 39.75 2.98
CA LYS A 224 0.91 40.99 3.25
C LYS A 224 -0.20 41.20 2.20
N PRO A 225 -1.37 41.73 2.59
CA PRO A 225 -1.83 42.04 3.94
C PRO A 225 -2.11 40.78 4.77
N SER A 226 -1.92 40.85 6.09
CA SER A 226 -2.31 39.78 7.01
C SER A 226 -3.77 39.95 7.46
N PHE A 227 -4.58 38.90 7.33
CA PHE A 227 -5.98 38.91 7.75
C PHE A 227 -6.13 38.51 9.22
N ASN A 228 -5.79 39.42 10.13
CA ASN A 228 -5.69 39.12 11.57
C ASN A 228 -6.98 38.55 12.19
N LEU A 229 -8.16 38.99 11.74
CA LEU A 229 -9.44 38.49 12.26
C LEU A 229 -9.70 37.04 11.86
N VAL A 230 -9.42 36.69 10.59
CA VAL A 230 -9.54 35.31 10.07
C VAL A 230 -8.44 34.43 10.67
N LYS A 231 -7.25 34.98 10.89
CA LYS A 231 -6.14 34.30 11.55
C LYS A 231 -6.47 33.92 13.00
N LYS A 232 -7.20 34.78 13.73
CA LYS A 232 -7.68 34.47 15.08
C LYS A 232 -8.72 33.35 15.09
N GLN A 233 -9.61 33.30 14.10
CA GLN A 233 -10.54 32.17 13.95
C GLN A 233 -9.77 30.85 13.74
N LEU A 234 -8.72 30.89 12.92
CA LEU A 234 -7.84 29.73 12.69
C LEU A 234 -7.10 29.30 13.97
N GLU A 235 -6.66 30.25 14.81
CA GLU A 235 -6.06 29.99 16.13
C GLU A 235 -7.02 29.23 17.06
N ASP A 236 -8.29 29.67 17.10
CA ASP A 236 -9.32 29.09 17.96
C ASP A 236 -9.70 27.67 17.47
N GLU A 237 -9.84 27.46 16.16
CA GLU A 237 -10.18 26.15 15.58
C GLU A 237 -9.07 25.10 15.73
N ILE A 238 -7.80 25.52 15.60
CA ILE A 238 -6.64 24.62 15.67
C ILE A 238 -6.08 24.51 17.11
N ILE A 239 -6.55 25.38 18.01
CA ILE A 239 -6.13 25.48 19.42
C ILE A 239 -4.62 25.74 19.47
N CYS A 240 -4.20 26.89 18.93
CA CYS A 240 -2.81 27.33 18.84
C CYS A 240 -2.71 28.85 18.81
N LYS A 241 -1.51 29.43 18.89
CA LYS A 241 -1.30 30.86 18.67
C LYS A 241 -0.20 31.15 17.65
N PHE A 242 -0.33 32.24 16.89
CA PHE A 242 0.73 32.79 16.04
C PHE A 242 1.51 33.88 16.79
N GLY A 243 2.76 34.13 16.36
CA GLY A 243 3.58 35.24 16.88
C GLY A 243 3.96 35.10 18.36
N LEU A 244 4.11 33.87 18.85
CA LEU A 244 4.61 33.61 20.21
C LEU A 244 6.11 33.93 20.30
N ASP A 245 6.52 34.58 21.38
CA ASP A 245 7.94 34.77 21.71
C ASP A 245 8.62 33.42 21.96
N GLU A 246 9.89 33.27 21.55
CA GLU A 246 10.67 32.02 21.68
C GLU A 246 10.66 31.45 23.11
N ILE A 247 10.64 32.34 24.11
CA ILE A 247 10.61 31.97 25.54
C ILE A 247 9.30 31.27 25.91
N THR A 248 8.17 31.73 25.38
CA THR A 248 6.85 31.14 25.67
C THR A 248 6.70 29.75 25.05
N ILE A 249 7.35 29.53 23.90
CA ILE A 249 7.42 28.24 23.22
C ILE A 249 8.27 27.26 24.04
N GLN A 250 9.43 27.69 24.56
CA GLN A 250 10.32 26.85 25.38
C GLN A 250 9.70 26.43 26.72
N LEU A 251 8.83 27.27 27.30
CA LEU A 251 8.08 26.96 28.51
C LEU A 251 6.96 25.92 28.29
N GLY A 252 6.71 25.48 27.05
CA GLY A 252 5.76 24.40 26.73
C GLY A 252 4.31 24.71 27.04
N ARG A 253 3.97 25.97 27.33
CA ARG A 253 2.65 26.37 27.84
C ARG A 253 1.62 26.57 26.72
N ILE A 254 2.07 26.84 25.49
CA ILE A 254 1.22 27.14 24.32
C ILE A 254 1.90 26.60 23.05
N ASP A 255 1.15 25.85 22.23
CA ASP A 255 1.63 25.36 20.93
C ASP A 255 1.62 26.47 19.86
N SER A 256 2.71 26.56 19.09
CA SER A 256 2.78 27.42 17.90
C SER A 256 1.93 26.85 16.75
N CYS A 257 1.13 27.70 16.10
CA CYS A 257 0.22 27.28 15.03
C CYS A 257 0.93 26.70 13.81
N LEU A 258 2.01 27.35 13.35
CA LEU A 258 2.67 26.98 12.10
C LEU A 258 3.20 25.53 12.11
N PRO A 259 4.01 25.09 13.09
CA PRO A 259 4.45 23.69 13.15
C PRO A 259 3.29 22.72 13.36
N LYS A 260 2.25 23.10 14.12
CA LYS A 260 1.06 22.27 14.35
C LYS A 260 0.26 22.03 13.07
N ILE A 261 0.07 23.07 12.25
CA ILE A 261 -0.57 22.99 10.94
C ILE A 261 0.25 22.10 10.00
N LYS A 262 1.57 22.31 9.91
CA LYS A 262 2.46 21.54 9.02
C LYS A 262 2.53 20.07 9.39
N ASN A 263 2.57 19.75 10.68
CA ASN A 263 2.61 18.36 11.16
C ASN A 263 1.29 17.62 10.95
N LYS A 264 0.16 18.34 10.96
CA LYS A 264 -1.15 17.77 10.67
C LYS A 264 -1.45 17.67 9.18
N LEU A 265 -0.86 18.54 8.36
CA LEU A 265 -0.95 18.40 6.91
C LEU A 265 -0.33 17.07 6.47
N PHE A 266 -0.83 16.55 5.36
CA PHE A 266 -0.28 15.32 4.79
C PHE A 266 1.22 15.53 4.50
N SER A 267 2.06 14.79 5.21
CA SER A 267 3.51 14.93 5.15
C SER A 267 4.09 14.16 3.96
N SER A 268 5.20 14.66 3.41
CA SER A 268 6.01 13.92 2.44
C SER A 268 6.40 12.52 2.96
N PHE A 269 6.61 12.39 4.28
CA PHE A 269 6.87 11.10 4.92
C PHE A 269 5.74 10.09 4.70
N ALA A 270 4.48 10.51 4.82
CA ALA A 270 3.33 9.64 4.55
C ALA A 270 3.30 9.21 3.07
N GLY A 271 3.65 10.12 2.15
CA GLY A 271 3.85 9.79 0.73
C GLY A 271 4.91 8.70 0.51
N PHE A 272 6.05 8.78 1.21
CA PHE A 272 7.09 7.74 1.16
C PHE A 272 6.62 6.40 1.73
N LEU A 273 5.84 6.40 2.82
CA LEU A 273 5.26 5.17 3.36
C LEU A 273 4.32 4.50 2.36
N ILE A 274 3.45 5.27 1.69
CA ILE A 274 2.56 4.74 0.63
C ILE A 274 3.39 4.15 -0.51
N LEU A 275 4.45 4.84 -0.94
CA LEU A 275 5.37 4.34 -1.95
C LEU A 275 5.99 2.99 -1.52
N LEU A 276 6.48 2.90 -0.29
CA LEU A 276 7.08 1.69 0.26
C LEU A 276 6.07 0.53 0.24
N PHE A 277 4.86 0.73 0.77
CA PHE A 277 3.83 -0.31 0.77
C PHE A 277 3.45 -0.73 -0.65
N SER A 278 3.35 0.21 -1.58
CA SER A 278 3.01 -0.07 -2.99
C SER A 278 4.08 -0.91 -3.70
N LEU A 279 5.36 -0.70 -3.37
CA LEU A 279 6.48 -1.47 -3.93
C LEU A 279 6.75 -2.79 -3.19
N THR A 280 6.27 -2.92 -1.95
CA THR A 280 6.54 -4.09 -1.09
C THR A 280 6.09 -5.40 -1.76
N SER A 281 4.91 -5.43 -2.38
CA SER A 281 4.46 -6.63 -3.10
C SER A 281 5.43 -7.03 -4.21
N PHE A 282 5.95 -6.07 -4.99
CA PHE A 282 6.90 -6.34 -6.07
C PHE A 282 8.22 -6.88 -5.56
N ILE A 283 8.76 -6.27 -4.50
CA ILE A 283 10.00 -6.71 -3.88
C ILE A 283 9.86 -8.14 -3.38
N LEU A 284 8.75 -8.46 -2.70
CA LEU A 284 8.52 -9.80 -2.16
C LEU A 284 8.25 -10.83 -3.27
N ILE A 285 7.54 -10.46 -4.33
CA ILE A 285 7.36 -11.32 -5.52
C ILE A 285 8.72 -11.62 -6.15
N LEU A 286 9.55 -10.61 -6.38
CA LEU A 286 10.88 -10.76 -6.95
C LEU A 286 11.79 -11.62 -6.06
N LEU A 287 11.76 -11.39 -4.74
CA LEU A 287 12.47 -12.23 -3.77
C LEU A 287 12.01 -13.68 -3.82
N THR A 288 10.69 -13.95 -3.90
CA THR A 288 10.20 -15.33 -4.02
C THR A 288 10.62 -16.00 -5.33
N ALA A 289 10.70 -15.25 -6.43
CA ALA A 289 11.15 -15.76 -7.72
C ALA A 289 12.67 -16.05 -7.72
N LEU A 290 13.48 -15.12 -7.20
CA LEU A 290 14.92 -15.28 -7.07
C LEU A 290 15.30 -16.37 -6.07
N TRP A 291 14.53 -16.54 -5.01
CA TRP A 291 14.75 -17.60 -4.02
C TRP A 291 14.54 -18.98 -4.61
N ASP A 292 13.52 -19.16 -5.47
CA ASP A 292 13.24 -20.43 -6.14
C ASP A 292 14.31 -20.79 -7.19
N THR A 293 14.87 -19.81 -7.90
CA THR A 293 15.99 -20.04 -8.83
C THR A 293 17.28 -20.35 -8.07
N TRP A 294 17.58 -19.58 -7.03
CA TRP A 294 18.80 -19.76 -6.22
C TRP A 294 18.85 -21.12 -5.50
N LEU A 295 17.73 -21.57 -4.91
CA LEU A 295 17.65 -22.91 -4.31
C LEU A 295 17.84 -24.04 -5.32
N LYS A 296 17.36 -23.86 -6.57
CA LYS A 296 17.55 -24.87 -7.63
C LYS A 296 19.00 -24.98 -8.07
N ASP A 297 19.78 -23.91 -7.93
CA ASP A 297 21.18 -23.85 -8.31
C ASP A 297 22.17 -24.28 -7.22
N GLN A 298 21.73 -24.40 -5.97
CA GLN A 298 22.53 -24.96 -4.88
C GLN A 298 23.05 -26.37 -5.23
N LEU A 299 24.38 -26.53 -5.17
CA LEU A 299 25.11 -27.77 -5.50
C LEU A 299 24.57 -29.01 -4.77
N PHE A 300 24.05 -28.83 -3.56
CA PHE A 300 23.44 -29.91 -2.76
C PHE A 300 22.18 -30.49 -3.43
N VAL A 301 21.32 -29.64 -4.00
CA VAL A 301 20.08 -30.05 -4.68
C VAL A 301 20.38 -30.67 -6.05
N LYS A 302 21.41 -30.18 -6.75
CA LYS A 302 21.90 -30.80 -8.00
C LYS A 302 22.56 -32.16 -7.74
N LYS A 303 23.39 -32.30 -6.70
CA LYS A 303 23.99 -33.58 -6.30
C LYS A 303 22.94 -34.59 -5.83
N GLY A 304 21.98 -34.17 -5.01
CA GLY A 304 20.86 -35.01 -4.58
C GLY A 304 20.05 -35.54 -5.75
N ARG A 305 19.68 -34.68 -6.73
CA ARG A 305 18.97 -35.11 -7.94
C ARG A 305 19.78 -36.07 -8.82
N LYS A 306 21.08 -35.81 -9.02
CA LYS A 306 21.96 -36.71 -9.79
C LYS A 306 22.13 -38.07 -9.10
N PHE A 307 22.27 -38.09 -7.78
CA PHE A 307 22.37 -39.32 -7.00
C PHE A 307 21.10 -40.15 -7.09
N PHE A 308 19.94 -39.52 -6.94
CA PHE A 308 18.64 -40.19 -7.05
C PHE A 308 18.37 -40.73 -8.47
N LYS A 309 18.75 -39.96 -9.50
CA LYS A 309 18.62 -40.40 -10.90
C LYS A 309 19.48 -41.63 -11.20
N LYS A 310 20.71 -41.68 -10.68
CA LYS A 310 21.59 -42.86 -10.78
C LYS A 310 21.02 -44.08 -10.05
N LEU A 311 20.37 -43.90 -8.90
CA LEU A 311 19.71 -44.99 -8.17
C LEU A 311 18.52 -45.58 -8.93
N LEU A 312 17.75 -44.75 -9.63
CA LEU A 312 16.63 -45.18 -10.47
C LEU A 312 17.07 -45.88 -11.76
N GLU A 313 18.22 -45.51 -12.32
CA GLU A 313 18.80 -46.15 -13.51
C GLU A 313 19.55 -47.45 -13.19
N SER A 314 19.83 -47.72 -11.90
CA SER A 314 20.58 -48.88 -11.40
C SER A 314 19.68 -50.05 -10.95
N ASN A 315 18.36 -49.88 -10.95
CA ASN A 315 17.34 -50.90 -10.64
C ASN A 315 16.47 -51.15 -11.87
#